data_AF-A0AAE0VGZ9-F1
#
_entry.id   AF-A0AAE0VGZ9-F1
#
_cell.length_a   1.000
_cell.length_b   1.000
_cell.length_c   1.000
_cell.angle_alpha   90.00
_cell.angle_beta   90.00
_cell.angle_gamma   90.00
#
_symmetry.space_group_name_H-M   'P 1'
#
loop_
_entity.id
_entity.type
_entity.pdbx_description
1 polymer ?
#
loop_
_entity_poly.entity_id
_entity_poly.type
_entity_poly.pdbx_seq_one_letter_code
_entity_poly.pdbx_strand_id
1 'polypeptide(L)'
;MMMVASLSAFLLVAAGASMRKELLQCKPTTPDVLGPYYFPDPPKRRQICIDDPEYKQRRLMLVEGYIFDEDCKNPISGAKIEVWQADHDGHYLFQANCRGYIVSGETGFYVFLTIHPGKYAIDRNETLYRPAHVHFRIVKPGYKTLVTQMYFNGDSNLGSNDACNTCSSGNPDLVVRPQRVCVDESQSHCLHVVTFDIVMQRGDGISVVQDENDDYNELFDVVNTGK
;
A
#
# COMPACT_ATOMS: atom_id res chain seq x y z
N MET A 1 26.65 32.54 -8.31
CA MET A 1 25.25 32.88 -7.99
C MET A 1 24.37 31.93 -8.81
N MET A 2 24.11 30.72 -8.30
CA MET A 2 23.15 29.78 -8.89
C MET A 2 21.90 29.83 -8.04
N MET A 3 20.86 30.49 -8.56
CA MET A 3 19.53 30.51 -7.98
C MET A 3 18.75 29.27 -8.45
N VAL A 4 18.37 28.45 -7.47
CA VAL A 4 17.07 27.79 -7.25
C VAL A 4 16.29 27.18 -8.43
N ALA A 5 16.08 25.87 -8.35
CA ALA A 5 14.82 25.17 -8.65
C ALA A 5 14.93 23.77 -7.98
N SER A 6 13.98 23.23 -7.23
CA SER A 6 12.67 23.67 -6.77
C SER A 6 12.27 22.57 -5.78
N LEU A 7 12.12 22.93 -4.51
CA LEU A 7 11.68 22.05 -3.43
C LEU A 7 10.17 21.78 -3.55
N SER A 8 9.67 21.35 -4.71
CA SER A 8 8.22 21.36 -5.02
C SER A 8 7.62 20.02 -5.43
N ALA A 9 8.40 18.96 -5.62
CA ALA A 9 7.81 17.66 -5.96
C ALA A 9 7.07 17.00 -4.78
N PHE A 10 7.47 17.29 -3.54
CA PHE A 10 6.85 16.71 -2.33
C PHE A 10 5.64 17.49 -1.80
N LEU A 11 5.40 18.71 -2.28
CA LEU A 11 4.26 19.52 -1.81
C LEU A 11 2.91 19.10 -2.44
N LEU A 12 2.87 18.17 -3.40
CA LEU A 12 1.61 17.70 -3.98
C LEU A 12 0.84 16.68 -3.12
N VAL A 13 1.42 16.14 -2.04
CA VAL A 13 0.79 15.07 -1.26
C VAL A 13 -0.31 15.58 -0.30
N ALA A 14 -0.16 16.79 0.24
CA ALA A 14 -1.03 17.32 1.29
C ALA A 14 -2.29 18.06 0.79
N ALA A 15 -2.27 18.64 -0.41
CA ALA A 15 -3.42 19.39 -0.94
C ALA A 15 -4.56 18.48 -1.46
N GLY A 16 -4.35 17.17 -1.51
CA GLY A 16 -5.24 16.21 -2.17
C GLY A 16 -6.46 15.76 -1.37
N ALA A 17 -6.50 15.88 -0.05
CA ALA A 17 -7.59 15.31 0.76
C ALA A 17 -8.97 15.90 0.39
N SER A 18 -9.05 17.21 0.18
CA SER A 18 -10.31 17.90 -0.17
C SER A 18 -10.78 17.61 -1.60
N MET A 19 -9.86 17.37 -2.54
CA MET A 19 -10.20 17.00 -3.93
C MET A 19 -10.52 15.50 -4.06
N ARG A 20 -9.82 14.62 -3.33
CA ARG A 20 -10.06 13.16 -3.34
C ARG A 20 -11.41 12.80 -2.71
N LYS A 21 -11.91 13.61 -1.77
CA LYS A 21 -13.23 13.46 -1.18
C LYS A 21 -14.39 13.48 -2.19
N GLU A 22 -14.24 14.17 -3.33
CA GLU A 22 -15.26 14.18 -4.40
C GLU A 22 -15.10 13.03 -5.42
N LEU A 23 -13.93 12.38 -5.46
CA LEU A 23 -13.62 11.29 -6.38
C LEU A 23 -13.95 9.91 -5.82
N LEU A 24 -14.06 9.76 -4.49
CA LEU A 24 -14.50 8.51 -3.89
C LEU A 24 -16.00 8.32 -4.13
N GLN A 25 -16.37 7.29 -4.89
CA GLN A 25 -17.71 6.72 -4.77
C GLN A 25 -17.84 6.18 -3.36
N CYS A 26 -18.57 6.89 -2.49
CA CYS A 26 -18.58 6.61 -1.06
C CYS A 26 -19.15 5.21 -0.77
N LYS A 27 -18.24 4.24 -0.65
CA LYS A 27 -18.53 2.83 -0.50
C LYS A 27 -17.44 2.22 0.39
N PRO A 28 -17.79 1.41 1.39
CA PRO A 28 -16.81 0.66 2.17
C PRO A 28 -15.87 -0.15 1.28
N THR A 29 -14.58 -0.15 1.61
CA THR A 29 -13.58 -0.93 0.88
C THR A 29 -13.95 -2.41 0.94
N THR A 30 -13.89 -3.08 -0.20
CA THR A 30 -14.28 -4.49 -0.30
C THR A 30 -13.30 -5.36 0.49
N PRO A 31 -13.77 -6.20 1.43
CA PRO A 31 -12.91 -7.11 2.14
C PRO A 31 -12.39 -8.21 1.21
N ASP A 32 -11.23 -8.76 1.55
CA ASP A 32 -10.62 -9.89 0.85
C ASP A 32 -10.03 -10.88 1.85
N VAL A 33 -9.59 -12.05 1.38
CA VAL A 33 -9.05 -13.10 2.23
C VAL A 33 -7.74 -12.67 2.90
N LEU A 34 -7.53 -13.13 4.14
CA LEU A 34 -6.26 -12.95 4.88
C LEU A 34 -5.09 -13.67 4.20
N GLY A 35 -5.37 -14.77 3.50
CA GLY A 35 -4.35 -15.62 2.91
C GLY A 35 -3.54 -16.38 3.96
N PRO A 36 -2.70 -17.34 3.54
CA PRO A 36 -1.98 -18.24 4.44
C PRO A 36 -0.68 -17.65 5.01
N TYR A 37 -0.24 -16.48 4.51
CA TYR A 37 1.08 -15.91 4.81
C TYR A 37 1.05 -14.75 5.81
N TYR A 38 -0.11 -14.45 6.39
CA TYR A 38 -0.21 -13.45 7.46
C TYR A 38 0.60 -13.91 8.69
N PHE A 39 1.34 -12.97 9.27
CA PHE A 39 2.04 -13.17 10.53
C PHE A 39 1.72 -12.00 11.47
N PRO A 40 1.30 -12.26 12.71
CA PRO A 40 0.93 -11.21 13.65
C PRO A 40 2.14 -10.38 14.07
N ASP A 41 1.87 -9.18 14.56
CA ASP A 41 2.85 -8.25 15.11
C ASP A 41 4.05 -7.98 14.18
N PRO A 42 3.81 -7.58 12.91
CA PRO A 42 4.90 -7.10 12.07
C PRO A 42 5.56 -5.87 12.73
N PRO A 43 6.83 -5.57 12.44
CA PRO A 43 7.47 -4.38 13.00
C PRO A 43 6.94 -3.10 12.36
N LYS A 44 7.02 -1.99 13.09
CA LYS A 44 6.74 -0.65 12.56
C LYS A 44 7.83 -0.25 11.58
N ARG A 45 7.47 0.10 10.35
CA ARG A 45 8.39 0.60 9.31
C ARG A 45 7.62 1.15 8.12
N ARG A 46 8.18 2.17 7.47
CA ARG A 46 7.62 2.73 6.22
C ARG A 46 8.31 2.20 4.98
N GLN A 47 9.42 1.49 5.13
CA GLN A 47 10.13 0.80 4.06
C GLN A 47 9.85 -0.69 4.13
N ILE A 48 9.08 -1.24 3.19
CA ILE A 48 8.62 -2.63 3.19
C ILE A 48 9.14 -3.32 1.93
N CYS A 49 9.77 -4.48 2.05
CA CYS A 49 10.24 -5.28 0.92
C CYS A 49 11.26 -4.58 -0.01
N ILE A 50 11.98 -3.57 0.48
CA ILE A 50 12.92 -2.79 -0.34
C ILE A 50 14.37 -3.25 -0.22
N ASP A 51 14.70 -4.33 0.46
CA ASP A 51 16.10 -4.66 0.75
C ASP A 51 16.85 -5.32 -0.40
N ASP A 52 16.15 -5.72 -1.46
CA ASP A 52 16.76 -6.26 -2.66
C ASP A 52 17.39 -5.12 -3.51
N PRO A 53 18.73 -5.00 -3.52
CA PRO A 53 19.40 -3.90 -4.21
C PRO A 53 19.27 -3.96 -5.73
N GLU A 54 19.01 -5.14 -6.32
CA GLU A 54 18.84 -5.30 -7.77
C GLU A 54 17.45 -4.79 -8.22
N TYR A 55 16.43 -4.95 -7.36
CA TYR A 55 15.05 -4.59 -7.69
C TYR A 55 14.59 -3.23 -7.17
N LYS A 56 15.27 -2.66 -6.16
CA LYS A 56 15.05 -1.28 -5.66
C LYS A 56 14.98 -0.24 -6.79
N GLN A 57 15.73 -0.41 -7.88
CA GLN A 57 15.84 0.62 -8.93
C GLN A 57 14.79 0.50 -10.04
N ARG A 58 14.11 -0.65 -10.18
CA ARG A 58 13.26 -0.93 -11.36
C ARG A 58 11.77 -0.85 -11.10
N ARG A 59 11.35 -1.19 -9.88
CA ARG A 59 9.92 -1.36 -9.53
C ARG A 59 9.56 -0.76 -8.17
N LEU A 60 10.30 0.24 -7.72
CA LEU A 60 9.99 0.97 -6.50
C LEU A 60 8.61 1.64 -6.62
N MET A 61 7.83 1.49 -5.56
CA MET A 61 6.49 2.05 -5.45
C MET A 61 6.31 2.80 -4.13
N LEU A 62 5.86 4.04 -4.20
CA LEU A 62 5.30 4.76 -3.08
C LEU A 62 3.80 4.50 -3.06
N VAL A 63 3.32 3.81 -2.03
CA VAL A 63 1.90 3.55 -1.82
C VAL A 63 1.39 4.57 -0.82
N GLU A 64 0.40 5.35 -1.22
CA GLU A 64 -0.24 6.37 -0.41
C GLU A 64 -1.76 6.23 -0.43
N GLY A 65 -2.41 6.79 0.57
CA GLY A 65 -3.87 6.85 0.60
C GLY A 65 -4.39 7.53 1.86
N TYR A 66 -5.70 7.67 1.91
CA TYR A 66 -6.42 8.14 3.08
C TYR A 66 -7.32 7.03 3.63
N ILE A 67 -7.49 7.02 4.95
CA ILE A 67 -8.48 6.18 5.62
C ILE A 67 -9.66 7.06 6.03
N PHE A 68 -10.85 6.69 5.60
CA PHE A 68 -12.11 7.36 5.91
C PHE A 68 -13.09 6.44 6.65
N ASP A 69 -13.98 7.06 7.41
CA ASP A 69 -15.20 6.43 7.93
C ASP A 69 -16.16 6.09 6.77
N GLU A 70 -17.15 5.25 7.01
CA GLU A 70 -18.16 4.82 6.02
C GLU A 70 -19.05 5.96 5.51
N ASP A 71 -18.99 7.13 6.15
CA ASP A 71 -19.58 8.37 5.64
C ASP A 71 -18.72 9.11 4.61
N CYS A 72 -17.48 8.66 4.39
CA CYS A 72 -16.45 9.21 3.51
C CYS A 72 -16.15 10.70 3.73
N LYS A 73 -16.56 11.23 4.87
CA LYS A 73 -16.39 12.63 5.24
C LYS A 73 -15.35 12.79 6.32
N ASN A 74 -15.33 11.87 7.27
CA ASN A 74 -14.47 11.90 8.42
C ASN A 74 -13.23 11.03 8.18
N PRO A 75 -12.02 11.61 8.18
CA PRO A 75 -10.80 10.82 8.14
C PRO A 75 -10.62 10.05 9.47
N ILE A 76 -10.01 8.88 9.38
CA ILE A 76 -9.69 8.04 10.55
C ILE A 76 -8.21 8.18 10.85
N SER A 77 -7.89 8.91 11.91
CA SER A 77 -6.54 9.00 12.46
C SER A 77 -6.21 7.82 13.37
N GLY A 78 -4.92 7.50 13.47
CA GLY A 78 -4.42 6.49 14.41
C GLY A 78 -4.85 5.06 14.08
N ALA A 79 -5.22 4.76 12.83
CA ALA A 79 -5.51 3.39 12.40
C ALA A 79 -4.19 2.65 12.15
N LYS A 80 -4.04 1.46 12.73
CA LYS A 80 -2.89 0.58 12.47
C LYS A 80 -3.12 -0.13 11.14
N ILE A 81 -2.19 0.03 10.21
CA ILE A 81 -2.25 -0.55 8.86
C ILE A 81 -1.11 -1.55 8.73
N GLU A 82 -1.44 -2.83 8.88
CA GLU A 82 -0.51 -3.94 8.68
C GLU A 82 -0.47 -4.29 7.19
N VAL A 83 0.74 -4.40 6.64
CA VAL A 83 0.99 -4.65 5.22
C VAL A 83 1.92 -5.85 5.08
N TRP A 84 1.61 -6.75 4.15
CA TRP A 84 2.51 -7.84 3.75
C TRP A 84 2.33 -8.20 2.28
N GLN A 85 3.39 -8.70 1.65
CA GLN A 85 3.39 -9.08 0.24
C GLN A 85 4.49 -10.12 -0.06
N ALA A 86 4.47 -10.64 -1.28
CA ALA A 86 5.62 -11.32 -1.87
C ALA A 86 6.74 -10.33 -2.22
N ASP A 87 7.94 -10.86 -2.39
CA ASP A 87 9.02 -10.17 -3.12
C ASP A 87 8.72 -10.04 -4.62
N HIS A 88 9.69 -9.54 -5.38
CA HIS A 88 9.55 -9.31 -6.82
C HIS A 88 9.44 -10.61 -7.65
N ASP A 89 9.89 -11.74 -7.10
CA ASP A 89 9.84 -13.07 -7.73
C ASP A 89 8.62 -13.88 -7.28
N GLY A 90 7.81 -13.36 -6.35
CA GLY A 90 6.60 -14.04 -5.86
C GLY A 90 6.81 -14.85 -4.58
N HIS A 91 7.97 -14.76 -3.92
CA HIS A 91 8.22 -15.51 -2.70
C HIS A 91 7.67 -14.80 -1.45
N TYR A 92 6.90 -15.52 -0.64
CA TYR A 92 6.52 -15.10 0.70
C TYR A 92 7.58 -15.56 1.72
N LEU A 93 8.51 -14.67 2.01
CA LEU A 93 9.60 -14.95 2.93
C LEU A 93 9.18 -14.64 4.38
N PHE A 94 9.10 -15.66 5.24
CA PHE A 94 8.63 -15.54 6.63
C PHE A 94 9.51 -14.62 7.50
N GLN A 95 10.81 -14.58 7.26
CA GLN A 95 11.79 -13.79 8.02
C GLN A 95 12.18 -12.48 7.32
N ALA A 96 11.59 -12.17 6.16
CA ALA A 96 11.99 -11.02 5.35
C ALA A 96 11.23 -9.74 5.71
N ASN A 97 11.79 -8.64 5.20
CA ASN A 97 11.31 -7.27 5.37
C ASN A 97 10.06 -6.92 4.54
N CYS A 98 9.43 -7.90 3.86
CA CYS A 98 8.20 -7.72 3.08
C CYS A 98 6.92 -7.72 3.95
N ARG A 99 7.06 -7.29 5.22
CA ARG A 99 5.95 -7.11 6.17
C ARG A 99 6.25 -5.95 7.11
N GLY A 100 5.26 -5.13 7.39
CA GLY A 100 5.38 -4.00 8.31
C GLY A 100 4.03 -3.51 8.77
N TYR A 101 4.02 -2.55 9.69
CA TYR A 101 2.87 -1.68 9.86
C TYR A 101 3.26 -0.22 9.92
N ILE A 102 2.28 0.61 9.59
CA ILE A 102 2.31 2.06 9.74
C ILE A 102 1.03 2.51 10.46
N VAL A 103 0.98 3.78 10.87
CA VAL A 103 -0.19 4.38 11.50
C VAL A 103 -0.70 5.54 10.63
N SER A 104 -2.01 5.66 10.45
CA SER A 104 -2.57 6.82 9.75
C SER A 104 -2.38 8.10 10.59
N GLY A 105 -1.96 9.18 9.93
CA GLY A 105 -1.79 10.49 10.58
C GLY A 105 -3.12 11.15 10.97
N GLU A 106 -3.04 12.37 11.50
CA GLU A 106 -4.22 13.14 11.95
C GLU A 106 -5.27 13.36 10.85
N THR A 107 -4.83 13.46 9.60
CA THR A 107 -5.69 13.64 8.42
C THR A 107 -6.21 12.32 7.85
N GLY A 108 -5.92 11.18 8.49
CA GLY A 108 -6.18 9.84 7.96
C GLY A 108 -5.22 9.41 6.85
N PHE A 109 -4.27 10.26 6.47
CA PHE A 109 -3.26 9.96 5.46
C PHE A 109 -2.28 8.88 5.93
N TYR A 110 -1.88 8.01 5.01
CA TYR A 110 -0.84 7.02 5.22
C TYR A 110 0.04 6.90 3.97
N VAL A 111 1.29 6.49 4.17
CA VAL A 111 2.26 6.30 3.08
C VAL A 111 3.35 5.31 3.47
N PHE A 112 3.76 4.45 2.54
CA PHE A 112 4.91 3.58 2.69
C PHE A 112 5.58 3.33 1.34
N LEU A 113 6.85 2.97 1.38
CA LEU A 113 7.66 2.61 0.23
C LEU A 113 7.78 1.09 0.15
N THR A 114 7.58 0.54 -1.04
CA THR A 114 7.74 -0.88 -1.33
C THR A 114 8.20 -1.12 -2.76
N ILE A 115 8.25 -2.37 -3.19
CA ILE A 115 8.43 -2.78 -4.58
C ILE A 115 7.14 -3.39 -5.14
N HIS A 116 6.97 -3.33 -6.46
CA HIS A 116 5.89 -4.08 -7.13
C HIS A 116 6.12 -5.59 -6.95
N PRO A 117 5.20 -6.32 -6.28
CA PRO A 117 5.37 -7.73 -6.03
C PRO A 117 5.30 -8.56 -7.31
N GLY A 118 5.91 -9.74 -7.27
CA GLY A 118 5.73 -10.79 -8.26
C GLY A 118 4.38 -11.50 -8.11
N LYS A 119 3.96 -12.19 -9.16
CA LYS A 119 2.90 -13.21 -9.07
C LYS A 119 3.47 -14.46 -8.43
N TYR A 120 2.62 -15.30 -7.86
CA TYR A 120 3.05 -16.61 -7.37
C TYR A 120 2.06 -17.71 -7.74
N ALA A 121 2.60 -18.90 -7.96
CA ALA A 121 1.81 -20.10 -8.19
C ALA A 121 1.29 -20.66 -6.86
N ILE A 122 0.04 -21.14 -6.86
CA ILE A 122 -0.54 -21.87 -5.72
C ILE A 122 -0.39 -23.38 -5.86
N ASP A 123 0.07 -23.85 -7.02
CA ASP A 123 0.31 -25.25 -7.33
C ASP A 123 1.78 -25.51 -7.67
N ARG A 124 2.21 -26.77 -7.52
CA ARG A 124 3.60 -27.16 -7.78
C ARG A 124 4.00 -27.13 -9.25
N ASN A 125 3.02 -27.21 -10.15
CA ASN A 125 3.27 -27.26 -11.59
C ASN A 125 3.30 -25.86 -12.22
N GLU A 126 3.16 -24.80 -11.42
CA GLU A 126 3.16 -23.41 -11.88
C GLU A 126 2.13 -23.17 -13.00
N THR A 127 0.92 -23.67 -12.80
CA THR A 127 -0.18 -23.52 -13.75
C THR A 127 -1.30 -22.61 -13.23
N LEU A 128 -1.37 -22.44 -11.92
CA LEU A 128 -2.39 -21.67 -11.22
C LEU A 128 -1.73 -20.53 -10.47
N TYR A 129 -1.81 -19.33 -11.04
CA TYR A 129 -1.21 -18.13 -10.45
C TYR A 129 -2.24 -17.24 -9.78
N ARG A 130 -1.82 -16.62 -8.68
CA ARG A 130 -2.45 -15.41 -8.18
C ARG A 130 -1.85 -14.18 -8.86
N PRO A 131 -2.66 -13.15 -9.15
CA PRO A 131 -2.14 -11.88 -9.67
C PRO A 131 -1.19 -11.25 -8.64
N ALA A 132 -0.33 -10.33 -9.06
CA ALA A 132 0.47 -9.54 -8.12
C ALA A 132 -0.47 -8.76 -7.18
N HIS A 133 -0.17 -8.75 -5.88
CA HIS A 133 -0.99 -8.07 -4.87
C HIS A 133 -0.21 -7.70 -3.62
N VAL A 134 -0.73 -6.71 -2.89
CA VAL A 134 -0.29 -6.30 -1.56
C VAL A 134 -1.45 -6.50 -0.59
N HIS A 135 -1.22 -7.20 0.50
CA HIS A 135 -2.25 -7.39 1.53
C HIS A 135 -2.27 -6.23 2.53
N PHE A 136 -3.46 -5.94 3.03
CA PHE A 136 -3.71 -4.97 4.08
C PHE A 136 -4.57 -5.57 5.18
N ARG A 137 -4.23 -5.26 6.44
CA ARG A 137 -5.10 -5.43 7.60
C ARG A 137 -5.14 -4.15 8.40
N ILE A 138 -6.32 -3.55 8.51
CA ILE A 138 -6.54 -2.25 9.14
C ILE A 138 -7.31 -2.46 10.43
N VAL A 139 -6.75 -1.95 11.54
CA VAL A 139 -7.33 -2.07 12.87
C VAL A 139 -7.43 -0.70 13.53
N LYS A 140 -8.62 -0.39 14.03
CA LYS A 140 -8.90 0.82 14.80
C LYS A 140 -10.06 0.53 15.79
N PRO A 141 -9.95 0.92 17.07
CA PRO A 141 -11.08 0.85 18.00
C PRO A 141 -12.28 1.64 17.47
N GLY A 142 -13.49 1.05 17.55
CA GLY A 142 -14.72 1.62 17.01
C GLY A 142 -15.00 1.30 15.53
N TYR A 143 -14.11 0.57 14.86
CA TYR A 143 -14.27 0.15 13.46
C TYR A 143 -14.07 -1.35 13.31
N LYS A 144 -14.83 -1.97 12.41
CA LYS A 144 -14.60 -3.39 12.05
C LYS A 144 -13.19 -3.54 11.50
N THR A 145 -12.48 -4.58 11.94
CA THR A 145 -11.19 -4.93 11.33
C THR A 145 -11.40 -5.21 9.86
N LEU A 146 -10.68 -4.50 9.00
CA LEU A 146 -10.73 -4.70 7.56
C LEU A 146 -9.51 -5.49 7.13
N VAL A 147 -9.73 -6.60 6.45
CA VAL A 147 -8.70 -7.31 5.68
C VAL A 147 -9.04 -7.13 4.22
N THR A 148 -8.09 -6.68 3.41
CA THR A 148 -8.27 -6.45 1.98
C THR A 148 -6.96 -6.61 1.24
N GLN A 149 -7.00 -6.50 -0.09
CA GLN A 149 -5.85 -6.63 -0.97
C GLN A 149 -5.90 -5.55 -2.05
N MET A 150 -4.73 -5.03 -2.42
CA MET A 150 -4.52 -4.13 -3.54
C MET A 150 -3.93 -4.92 -4.70
N TYR A 151 -4.57 -4.88 -5.87
CA TYR A 151 -4.17 -5.59 -7.09
C TYR A 151 -3.73 -4.60 -8.17
N PHE A 152 -3.01 -5.07 -9.19
CA PHE A 152 -2.43 -4.18 -10.21
C PHE A 152 -3.08 -4.37 -11.58
N ASN A 153 -3.48 -3.27 -12.20
CA ASN A 153 -4.05 -3.26 -13.54
C ASN A 153 -3.06 -3.82 -14.58
N GLY A 154 -3.57 -4.64 -15.50
CA GLY A 154 -2.77 -5.25 -16.58
C GLY A 154 -2.24 -6.63 -16.23
N ASP A 155 -2.46 -7.11 -15.00
CA ASP A 155 -2.18 -8.49 -14.63
C ASP A 155 -3.16 -9.46 -15.30
N SER A 156 -2.64 -10.45 -16.04
CA SER A 156 -3.41 -11.46 -16.77
C SER A 156 -4.20 -12.44 -15.89
N ASN A 157 -3.89 -12.50 -14.59
CA ASN A 157 -4.50 -13.40 -13.61
C ASN A 157 -5.53 -12.69 -12.71
N LEU A 158 -6.07 -11.54 -13.11
CA LEU A 158 -7.17 -10.89 -12.40
C LEU A 158 -8.51 -11.60 -12.66
N GLY A 159 -9.45 -11.45 -11.73
CA GLY A 159 -10.84 -11.86 -11.90
C GLY A 159 -10.97 -13.38 -12.07
N SER A 160 -11.62 -13.83 -13.13
CA SER A 160 -11.84 -15.26 -13.39
C SER A 160 -10.55 -16.06 -13.63
N ASN A 161 -9.42 -15.39 -13.86
CA ASN A 161 -8.12 -16.01 -14.08
C ASN A 161 -7.27 -16.08 -12.79
N ASP A 162 -7.78 -15.55 -11.68
CA ASP A 162 -7.14 -15.66 -10.38
C ASP A 162 -7.34 -17.07 -9.84
N ALA A 163 -6.24 -17.76 -9.54
CA ALA A 163 -6.30 -19.08 -8.96
C ALA A 163 -6.98 -19.12 -7.58
N CYS A 164 -7.10 -17.97 -6.91
CA CYS A 164 -7.86 -17.82 -5.68
C CYS A 164 -9.36 -17.60 -5.97
N ASN A 165 -10.13 -18.68 -5.93
CA ASN A 165 -11.57 -18.67 -6.20
C ASN A 165 -12.43 -17.79 -5.25
N THR A 166 -11.88 -17.39 -4.10
CA THR A 166 -12.57 -16.55 -3.10
C THR A 166 -11.98 -15.15 -3.00
N CYS A 167 -10.97 -14.82 -3.81
CA CYS A 167 -10.35 -13.51 -3.81
C CYS A 167 -11.14 -12.51 -4.66
N SER A 168 -11.02 -11.23 -4.33
CA SER A 168 -11.78 -10.15 -4.96
C SER A 168 -10.98 -9.43 -6.06
N SER A 169 -10.01 -10.08 -6.70
CA SER A 169 -9.14 -9.45 -7.71
C SER A 169 -9.86 -9.00 -8.99
N GLY A 170 -11.08 -9.48 -9.23
CA GLY A 170 -11.97 -8.98 -10.29
C GLY A 170 -12.69 -7.69 -9.95
N ASN A 171 -12.61 -7.21 -8.70
CA ASN A 171 -13.24 -5.97 -8.28
C ASN A 171 -12.40 -4.75 -8.71
N PRO A 172 -12.91 -3.88 -9.60
CA PRO A 172 -12.15 -2.72 -10.07
C PRO A 172 -11.78 -1.74 -8.93
N ASP A 173 -12.53 -1.72 -7.83
CA ASP A 173 -12.25 -0.86 -6.67
C ASP A 173 -10.95 -1.24 -5.96
N LEU A 174 -10.47 -2.48 -6.16
CA LEU A 174 -9.23 -2.99 -5.56
C LEU A 174 -8.05 -2.99 -6.55
N VAL A 175 -8.27 -2.56 -7.81
CA VAL A 175 -7.27 -2.62 -8.89
C VAL A 175 -6.70 -1.23 -9.15
N VAL A 176 -5.43 -1.04 -8.80
CA VAL A 176 -4.72 0.23 -8.94
C VAL A 176 -3.90 0.30 -10.23
N ARG A 177 -3.63 1.52 -10.68
CA ARG A 177 -2.72 1.82 -11.79
C ARG A 177 -1.52 2.61 -11.26
N PRO A 178 -0.35 1.97 -11.08
CA PRO A 178 0.85 2.70 -10.69
C PRO A 178 1.19 3.80 -11.70
N GLN A 179 1.39 5.02 -11.22
CA GLN A 179 1.78 6.16 -12.03
C GLN A 179 3.28 6.39 -11.91
N ARG A 180 4.00 6.39 -13.03
CA ARG A 180 5.43 6.69 -13.01
C ARG A 180 5.63 8.21 -12.83
N VAL A 181 6.30 8.59 -11.75
CA VAL A 181 6.65 9.98 -11.41
C VAL A 181 8.16 10.09 -11.31
N CYS A 182 8.73 11.08 -12.00
CA CYS A 182 10.16 11.34 -11.99
C CYS A 182 10.44 12.62 -11.19
N VAL A 183 11.45 12.57 -10.32
CA VAL A 183 11.87 13.72 -9.49
C VAL A 183 12.75 14.70 -10.27
N ASP A 184 13.30 14.28 -11.42
CA ASP A 184 14.10 15.13 -12.29
C ASP A 184 13.67 15.02 -13.76
N GLU A 185 14.00 16.06 -14.54
CA GLU A 185 13.69 16.15 -15.98
C GLU A 185 14.47 15.13 -16.82
N SER A 186 15.62 14.66 -16.32
CA SER A 186 16.43 13.64 -17.00
C SER A 186 15.80 12.25 -16.94
N GLN A 187 14.74 12.08 -16.13
CA GLN A 187 14.07 10.81 -15.85
C GLN A 187 15.02 9.74 -15.30
N SER A 188 16.13 10.14 -14.71
CA SER A 188 17.12 9.21 -14.14
C SER A 188 16.67 8.67 -12.78
N HIS A 189 15.89 9.44 -12.03
CA HIS A 189 15.27 9.02 -10.77
C HIS A 189 13.75 9.09 -10.89
N CYS A 190 13.12 7.92 -11.02
CA CYS A 190 11.67 7.79 -11.08
C CYS A 190 11.18 6.71 -10.14
N LEU A 191 10.00 6.90 -9.60
CA LEU A 191 9.28 5.94 -8.79
C LEU A 191 7.86 5.76 -9.32
N HIS A 192 7.21 4.66 -8.96
CA HIS A 192 5.79 4.52 -9.21
C HIS A 192 5.01 5.01 -7.98
N VAL A 193 4.03 5.87 -8.17
CA VAL A 193 3.10 6.27 -7.13
C VAL A 193 1.81 5.50 -7.31
N VAL A 194 1.32 4.93 -6.21
CA VAL A 194 0.09 4.17 -6.16
C VAL A 194 -0.80 4.80 -5.10
N THR A 195 -2.03 5.14 -5.48
CA THR A 195 -3.07 5.56 -4.53
C THR A 195 -3.98 4.39 -4.20
N PHE A 196 -4.22 4.15 -2.92
CA PHE A 196 -5.19 3.19 -2.44
C PHE A 196 -5.95 3.74 -1.22
N ASP A 197 -7.07 4.42 -1.47
CA ASP A 197 -7.91 4.97 -0.40
C ASP A 197 -8.76 3.87 0.25
N ILE A 198 -8.95 3.95 1.56
CA ILE A 198 -9.62 2.93 2.38
C ILE A 198 -10.81 3.55 3.10
N VAL A 199 -11.97 2.88 3.03
CA VAL A 199 -13.19 3.26 3.74
C VAL A 199 -13.55 2.15 4.73
N MET A 200 -13.52 2.44 6.03
CA MET A 200 -13.80 1.50 7.09
C MET A 200 -15.24 1.62 7.61
N GLN A 201 -15.85 0.48 7.94
CA GLN A 201 -17.16 0.45 8.59
C GLN A 201 -17.03 0.53 10.11
N ARG A 202 -17.97 1.22 10.77
CA ARG A 202 -18.06 1.24 12.23
C ARG A 202 -18.39 -0.15 12.78
N GLY A 203 -17.93 -0.43 14.00
CA GLY A 203 -18.19 -1.69 14.69
C GLY A 203 -17.38 -1.85 15.97
N ASP A 204 -17.41 -3.04 16.56
CA ASP A 204 -16.84 -3.27 17.90
C ASP A 204 -15.31 -3.09 17.95
N GLY A 205 -14.63 -3.35 16.82
CA GLY A 205 -13.18 -3.17 16.67
C GLY A 205 -12.33 -3.96 17.66
N ILE A 206 -11.01 -3.80 17.54
CA ILE A 206 -10.06 -4.41 18.47
C ILE A 206 -9.14 -3.30 18.98
N SER A 207 -8.91 -3.26 20.28
CA SER A 207 -7.90 -2.38 20.88
C SER A 207 -6.51 -2.80 20.43
N VAL A 208 -5.78 -1.87 19.84
CA VAL A 208 -4.36 -2.02 19.51
C VAL A 208 -3.54 -1.14 20.43
N VAL A 209 -2.35 -1.61 20.81
CA VAL A 209 -1.37 -0.77 21.50
C VAL A 209 -1.05 0.41 20.58
N GLN A 210 -1.34 1.62 21.03
CA GLN A 210 -1.02 2.83 20.28
C GLN A 210 0.47 3.08 20.39
N ASP A 211 1.13 3.10 19.24
CA ASP A 211 2.51 3.52 19.12
C ASP A 211 2.51 4.88 18.40
N GLU A 212 2.52 5.95 19.19
CA GLU A 212 2.28 7.33 18.74
C GLU A 212 3.45 7.94 17.96
N ASN A 213 4.64 7.34 17.99
CA ASN A 213 5.84 7.90 17.35
C ASN A 213 6.00 7.39 15.92
N ASP A 214 5.38 8.06 14.94
CA ASP A 214 5.54 7.73 13.53
C ASP A 214 6.60 8.62 12.87
N ASP A 215 7.73 8.04 12.47
CA ASP A 215 8.86 8.78 11.87
C ASP A 215 8.78 8.77 10.35
N TYR A 216 8.33 9.89 9.77
CA TYR A 216 8.25 10.05 8.31
C TYR A 216 9.63 10.24 7.64
N ASN A 217 10.70 10.47 8.42
CA ASN A 217 12.04 10.70 7.87
C ASN A 217 12.61 9.48 7.13
N GLU A 218 12.15 8.26 7.46
CA GLU A 218 12.52 7.02 6.76
C GLU A 218 12.28 7.10 5.24
N LEU A 219 11.30 7.88 4.77
CA LEU A 219 10.99 7.96 3.34
C LEU A 219 11.88 8.94 2.56
N PHE A 220 12.40 9.97 3.24
CA PHE A 220 13.17 11.04 2.57
C PHE A 220 14.53 10.56 2.09
N ASP A 221 15.16 9.64 2.81
CA ASP A 221 16.50 9.14 2.49
C ASP A 221 16.50 8.32 1.20
N VAL A 222 15.50 7.46 0.99
CA VAL A 222 15.47 6.56 -0.19
C VAL A 222 15.12 7.34 -1.47
N VAL A 223 14.17 8.27 -1.40
CA VAL A 223 13.70 9.01 -2.58
C VAL A 223 14.74 10.02 -3.09
N ASN A 224 15.51 10.65 -2.19
CA ASN A 224 16.46 11.70 -2.57
C ASN A 224 17.88 11.20 -2.81
N THR A 225 18.28 10.05 -2.24
CA THR A 225 19.66 9.57 -2.38
C THR A 225 19.84 8.50 -3.45
N GLY A 226 18.74 7.91 -3.97
CA GLY A 226 18.79 6.81 -4.93
C GLY A 226 19.51 5.57 -4.39
N LYS A 227 19.68 5.46 -3.08
CA LYS A 227 20.32 4.36 -2.36
C LYS A 227 19.30 3.57 -1.54
#